data_AF-A0A8H4EWH7-F1
#
_entry.id   AF-A0A8H4EWH7-F1
#
_cell.length_a   1.000
_cell.length_b   1.000
_cell.length_c   1.000
_cell.angle_alpha   90.00
_cell.angle_beta   90.00
_cell.angle_gamma   90.00
#
_symmetry.space_group_name_H-M   'P 1'
#
loop_
_entity.id
_entity.type
_entity.pdbx_description
1 polymer ?
#
loop_
_entity_poly.entity_id
_entity_poly.type
_entity_poly.pdbx_seq_one_letter_code
_entity_poly.pdbx_strand_id
1 'polypeptide(L)'
;MGDDCCNPDSMGRVSDLIRERLDGTFVYSVQVGNSVDDDHKAGFFGRIDQQVDAVCEKLGQIPELQDGFNAIGFSQGGLFLRAYVERCNKPVVHRLITFGSPHRGVSDIPNCMNPRDFTCKLMRSMVKSGVYSDYVQNRIIQAQYYRDPANEKGYLERNRFLPDLNNENGQNDGYKHRLSSLDKFVMIRFSEDVMIKPGYTAVRRWLRHVDCSRY
;
A
#
# COMPACT_ATOMS: atom_id res chain seq x y z
N MET A 1 7.09 -4.36 5.45
CA MET A 1 6.95 -5.37 4.37
C MET A 1 7.25 -6.70 5.01
N GLY A 2 6.46 -7.73 4.75
CA GLY A 2 6.57 -8.98 5.52
C GLY A 2 6.14 -8.84 6.98
N ASP A 3 5.32 -7.83 7.30
CA ASP A 3 4.58 -7.84 8.56
C ASP A 3 3.40 -8.81 8.36
N ASP A 4 3.09 -9.60 9.37
CA ASP A 4 1.90 -10.43 9.42
C ASP A 4 0.90 -9.88 10.45
N CYS A 5 -0.34 -10.35 10.38
CA CYS A 5 -1.45 -9.89 11.21
C CYS A 5 -1.17 -9.91 12.72
N CYS A 6 -0.28 -10.79 13.17
CA CYS A 6 -0.43 -11.41 14.47
C CYS A 6 0.88 -11.48 15.26
N ASN A 7 2.00 -11.11 14.66
CA ASN A 7 3.30 -11.07 15.32
C ASN A 7 3.26 -10.18 16.56
N PRO A 8 3.54 -10.72 17.76
CA PRO A 8 3.42 -9.99 19.02
C PRO A 8 4.38 -8.81 19.11
N ASP A 9 5.48 -8.79 18.35
CA ASP A 9 6.46 -7.70 18.33
C ASP A 9 6.17 -6.64 17.24
N SER A 10 5.19 -6.87 16.36
CA SER A 10 4.78 -5.95 15.28
C SER A 10 3.28 -5.62 15.38
N MET A 11 2.44 -6.14 14.47
CA MET A 11 1.01 -5.78 14.40
C MET A 11 0.21 -6.28 15.60
N GLY A 12 0.64 -7.35 16.26
CA GLY A 12 0.10 -7.80 17.54
C GLY A 12 0.25 -6.71 18.61
N ARG A 13 1.47 -6.17 18.79
CA ARG A 13 1.73 -5.08 19.74
C ARG A 13 0.89 -3.84 19.44
N VAL A 14 0.78 -3.46 18.17
CA VAL A 14 -0.05 -2.31 17.75
C VAL A 14 -1.51 -2.55 18.11
N SER A 15 -2.03 -3.74 17.83
CA SER A 15 -3.41 -4.10 18.14
C SER A 15 -3.70 -4.04 19.63
N ASP A 16 -2.78 -4.55 20.45
CA ASP A 16 -2.90 -4.52 21.91
C ASP A 16 -2.85 -3.09 22.46
N LEU A 17 -1.93 -2.26 21.97
CA LEU A 17 -1.86 -0.85 22.33
C LEU A 17 -3.15 -0.09 22.00
N ILE A 18 -3.80 -0.40 20.87
CA ILE A 18 -5.08 0.21 20.51
C ILE A 18 -6.17 -0.22 21.51
N ARG A 19 -6.26 -1.53 21.82
CA ARG A 19 -7.24 -2.06 22.78
C ARG A 19 -7.03 -1.48 24.19
N GLU A 20 -5.78 -1.36 24.63
CA GLU A 20 -5.41 -0.78 25.94
C GLU A 20 -5.78 0.71 26.06
N ARG A 21 -5.81 1.45 24.95
CA ARG A 21 -6.06 2.91 24.95
C ARG A 21 -7.48 3.28 24.59
N LEU A 22 -8.22 2.39 23.93
CA LEU A 22 -9.57 2.61 23.45
C LEU A 22 -10.47 1.46 23.94
N ASP A 23 -10.85 1.52 25.22
CA ASP A 23 -11.67 0.51 25.87
C ASP A 23 -12.92 0.15 25.04
N GLY A 24 -13.16 -1.15 24.87
CA GLY A 24 -14.32 -1.68 24.14
C GLY A 24 -14.21 -1.62 22.60
N THR A 25 -13.07 -1.18 22.05
CA THR A 25 -12.88 -1.12 20.60
C THR A 25 -12.60 -2.50 20.00
N PHE A 26 -13.38 -2.87 18.99
CA PHE A 26 -13.07 -4.02 18.14
C PHE A 26 -11.87 -3.71 17.24
N VAL A 27 -10.82 -4.52 17.34
CA VAL A 27 -9.59 -4.38 16.53
C VAL A 27 -9.40 -5.61 15.69
N TYR A 28 -9.46 -5.43 14.38
CA TYR A 28 -9.22 -6.46 13.37
C TYR A 28 -7.89 -6.21 12.64
N SER A 29 -6.95 -7.14 12.79
CA SER A 29 -5.70 -7.13 12.03
C SER A 29 -5.88 -7.97 10.77
N VAL A 30 -5.74 -7.33 9.60
CA VAL A 30 -5.99 -7.99 8.30
C VAL A 30 -4.94 -9.06 8.05
N GLN A 31 -5.41 -10.28 7.80
CA GLN A 31 -4.60 -11.42 7.36
C GLN A 31 -4.99 -11.80 5.93
N VAL A 32 -4.00 -11.94 5.04
CA VAL A 32 -4.14 -12.48 3.69
C VAL A 32 -3.71 -13.95 3.68
N GLY A 33 -4.51 -14.83 3.09
CA GLY A 33 -4.26 -16.27 3.11
C GLY A 33 -4.76 -16.96 4.38
N ASN A 34 -4.42 -18.24 4.55
CA ASN A 34 -5.03 -19.12 5.56
C ASN A 34 -4.18 -19.31 6.82
N SER A 35 -2.94 -18.82 6.82
CA SER A 35 -2.00 -18.91 7.93
C SER A 35 -1.12 -17.67 8.05
N VAL A 36 -0.43 -17.51 9.18
CA VAL A 36 0.55 -16.43 9.40
C VAL A 36 1.70 -16.48 8.40
N ASP A 37 2.14 -17.69 8.01
CA ASP A 37 3.19 -17.87 7.00
C ASP A 37 2.71 -17.47 5.60
N ASP A 38 1.45 -17.79 5.25
CA ASP A 38 0.86 -17.33 3.99
C ASP A 38 0.76 -15.80 3.95
N ASP A 39 0.36 -15.18 5.06
CA ASP A 39 0.23 -13.73 5.21
C ASP A 39 1.58 -13.02 5.05
N HIS A 40 2.59 -13.54 5.75
CA HIS A 40 3.96 -13.05 5.61
C HIS A 40 4.45 -13.16 4.16
N LYS A 41 4.24 -14.32 3.49
CA LYS A 41 4.60 -14.51 2.08
C LYS A 41 3.82 -13.59 1.15
N ALA A 42 2.53 -13.35 1.42
CA ALA A 42 1.69 -12.43 0.68
C ALA A 42 2.20 -10.98 0.73
N GLY A 43 3.00 -10.62 1.74
CA GLY A 43 3.73 -9.36 1.79
C GLY A 43 4.76 -9.17 0.66
N PHE A 44 5.25 -10.26 0.06
CA PHE A 44 6.29 -10.25 -0.99
C PHE A 44 5.81 -10.78 -2.34
N PHE A 45 4.98 -11.82 -2.31
CA PHE A 45 4.58 -12.56 -3.49
C PHE A 45 3.07 -12.50 -3.73
N GLY A 46 2.68 -12.41 -5.00
CA GLY A 46 1.29 -12.37 -5.44
C GLY A 46 0.93 -11.10 -6.21
N ARG A 47 -0.38 -10.84 -6.30
CA ARG A 47 -0.93 -9.65 -6.97
C ARG A 47 -1.74 -8.80 -6.00
N ILE A 48 -1.48 -7.50 -6.00
CA ILE A 48 -2.11 -6.57 -5.06
C ILE A 48 -3.61 -6.48 -5.32
N ASP A 49 -4.03 -6.51 -6.59
CA ASP A 49 -5.45 -6.45 -6.95
C ASP A 49 -6.24 -7.63 -6.35
N GLN A 50 -5.72 -8.85 -6.49
CA GLN A 50 -6.33 -10.04 -5.89
C GLN A 50 -6.36 -9.98 -4.36
N GLN A 51 -5.31 -9.45 -3.72
CA GLN A 51 -5.30 -9.27 -2.27
C GLN A 51 -6.35 -8.25 -1.83
N VAL A 52 -6.47 -7.12 -2.53
CA VAL A 52 -7.46 -6.09 -2.23
C VAL A 52 -8.88 -6.64 -2.41
N ASP A 53 -9.15 -7.38 -3.50
CA ASP A 53 -10.46 -7.98 -3.74
C ASP A 53 -10.84 -8.99 -2.63
N ALA A 54 -9.91 -9.86 -2.24
CA ALA A 54 -10.13 -10.80 -1.13
C ALA A 54 -10.38 -10.06 0.20
N VAL A 55 -9.67 -8.96 0.45
CA VAL A 55 -9.89 -8.12 1.64
C VAL A 55 -11.25 -7.40 1.56
N CYS A 56 -11.68 -6.95 0.37
CA CYS A 56 -13.02 -6.38 0.16
C CYS A 56 -14.12 -7.36 0.60
N GLU A 57 -14.04 -8.62 0.16
CA GLU A 57 -14.99 -9.66 0.55
C GLU A 57 -14.92 -9.97 2.05
N LYS A 58 -13.70 -10.16 2.57
CA LYS A 58 -13.48 -10.52 3.97
C LYS A 58 -14.02 -9.47 4.93
N LEU A 59 -13.70 -8.19 4.72
CA LEU A 59 -14.18 -7.11 5.59
C LEU A 59 -15.70 -6.93 5.47
N GLY A 60 -16.28 -7.20 4.29
CA GLY A 60 -17.73 -7.21 4.07
C GLY A 60 -18.49 -8.24 4.89
N GLN A 61 -17.82 -9.29 5.38
CA GLN A 61 -18.43 -10.37 6.16
C GLN A 61 -18.32 -10.16 7.68
N ILE A 62 -17.60 -9.13 8.14
CA ILE A 62 -17.39 -8.89 9.58
C ILE A 62 -18.55 -7.99 10.10
N PRO A 63 -19.41 -8.49 11.00
CA PRO A 63 -20.56 -7.74 11.50
C PRO A 63 -20.17 -6.42 12.20
N GLU A 64 -19.07 -6.42 12.94
CA GLU A 64 -18.58 -5.27 13.70
C GLU A 64 -18.12 -4.11 12.81
N LEU A 65 -17.91 -4.35 11.50
CA LEU A 65 -17.45 -3.34 10.55
C LEU A 65 -18.58 -2.74 9.71
N GLN A 66 -19.81 -3.23 9.79
CA GLN A 66 -20.89 -2.89 8.84
C GLN A 66 -21.31 -1.41 8.89
N ASP A 67 -21.21 -0.78 10.06
CA ASP A 67 -21.47 0.66 10.25
C ASP A 67 -20.24 1.54 9.90
N GLY A 68 -19.23 0.92 9.29
CA GLY A 68 -17.97 1.52 8.91
C GLY A 68 -16.92 1.51 10.02
N PHE A 69 -15.67 1.77 9.64
CA PHE A 69 -14.52 1.59 10.52
C PHE A 69 -13.40 2.60 10.22
N ASN A 70 -12.45 2.76 11.16
CA ASN A 70 -11.20 3.46 10.88
C ASN A 70 -10.13 2.45 10.45
N ALA A 71 -9.25 2.84 9.54
CA ALA A 71 -8.21 1.98 8.99
C ALA A 71 -6.82 2.57 9.28
N ILE A 72 -5.90 1.71 9.73
CA ILE A 72 -4.50 2.05 9.96
C ILE A 72 -3.62 1.14 9.11
N GLY A 73 -2.77 1.72 8.27
CA GLY A 73 -1.87 0.98 7.40
C GLY A 73 -0.41 1.35 7.60
N PHE A 74 0.45 0.34 7.67
CA PHE A 74 1.88 0.49 7.83
C PHE A 74 2.60 0.14 6.54
N SER A 75 3.58 0.95 6.14
CA SER A 75 4.39 0.72 4.94
C SER A 75 3.49 0.48 3.71
N GLN A 76 3.69 -0.60 2.95
CA GLN A 76 2.82 -0.97 1.83
C GLN A 76 1.34 -1.18 2.22
N GLY A 77 1.05 -1.56 3.47
CA GLY A 77 -0.32 -1.80 3.94
C GLY A 77 -1.22 -0.56 3.86
N GLY A 78 -0.67 0.64 4.07
CA GLY A 78 -1.44 1.88 3.88
C GLY A 78 -1.73 2.20 2.41
N LEU A 79 -0.86 1.78 1.48
CA LEU A 79 -1.17 1.83 0.05
C LEU A 79 -2.29 0.84 -0.31
N PHE A 80 -2.31 -0.34 0.31
CA PHE A 80 -3.34 -1.35 0.05
C PHE A 80 -4.69 -0.96 0.64
N LEU A 81 -4.72 -0.37 1.84
CA LEU A 81 -5.93 0.19 2.43
C LEU A 81 -6.46 1.38 1.61
N ARG A 82 -5.59 2.22 1.04
CA ARG A 82 -6.03 3.21 0.05
C ARG A 82 -6.69 2.54 -1.17
N ALA A 83 -6.11 1.44 -1.66
CA ALA A 83 -6.71 0.68 -2.75
C ALA A 83 -8.07 0.07 -2.41
N TYR A 84 -8.24 -0.45 -1.19
CA TYR A 84 -9.54 -0.88 -0.67
C TYR A 84 -10.57 0.26 -0.72
N VAL A 85 -10.20 1.45 -0.21
CA VAL A 85 -11.08 2.63 -0.23
C VAL A 85 -11.41 3.03 -1.66
N GLU A 86 -10.46 3.12 -2.57
CA GLU A 86 -10.73 3.57 -3.94
C GLU A 86 -11.58 2.54 -4.72
N ARG A 87 -11.33 1.23 -4.53
CA ARG A 87 -11.95 0.16 -5.32
C ARG A 87 -13.32 -0.27 -4.81
N CYS A 88 -13.47 -0.53 -3.51
CA CYS A 88 -14.70 -1.11 -2.96
C CYS A 88 -15.35 -0.25 -1.86
N ASN A 89 -14.59 0.24 -0.87
CA ASN A 89 -15.07 0.99 0.31
C ASN A 89 -16.37 0.45 0.92
N LYS A 90 -16.47 -0.88 1.05
CA LYS A 90 -17.64 -1.56 1.58
C LYS A 90 -17.18 -2.70 2.49
N PRO A 91 -17.30 -2.57 3.83
CA PRO A 91 -17.88 -1.44 4.57
C PRO A 91 -17.07 -0.13 4.44
N VAL A 92 -17.70 1.00 4.77
CA VAL A 92 -17.10 2.33 4.56
C VAL A 92 -15.96 2.56 5.55
N VAL A 93 -14.82 3.05 5.06
CA VAL A 93 -13.76 3.61 5.91
C VAL A 93 -14.10 5.05 6.24
N HIS A 94 -14.10 5.39 7.53
CA HIS A 94 -14.30 6.76 8.02
C HIS A 94 -12.98 7.54 7.99
N ARG A 95 -11.92 7.00 8.59
CA ARG A 95 -10.59 7.63 8.64
C ARG A 95 -9.53 6.65 8.20
N LEU A 96 -8.64 7.07 7.31
CA LEU A 96 -7.47 6.31 6.89
C LEU A 96 -6.20 6.96 7.45
N ILE A 97 -5.42 6.22 8.22
CA ILE A 97 -4.13 6.65 8.76
C ILE A 97 -3.04 5.77 8.15
N THR A 98 -2.03 6.38 7.53
CA THR A 98 -0.94 5.65 6.87
C THR A 98 0.41 6.03 7.45
N PHE A 99 1.22 5.03 7.79
CA PHE A 99 2.56 5.19 8.36
C PHE A 99 3.60 4.81 7.33
N GLY A 100 4.25 5.81 6.75
CA GLY A 100 5.29 5.64 5.74
C GLY A 100 4.80 4.81 4.57
N SER A 101 3.67 5.16 3.94
CA SER A 101 3.13 4.36 2.84
C SER A 101 3.54 4.89 1.48
N PRO A 102 4.01 4.06 0.52
CA PRO A 102 4.51 4.54 -0.76
C PRO A 102 3.37 4.91 -1.74
N HIS A 103 2.59 5.96 -1.44
CA HIS A 103 1.43 6.34 -2.24
C HIS A 103 1.77 6.75 -3.69
N ARG A 104 2.97 7.31 -3.92
CA ARG A 104 3.54 7.54 -5.27
C ARG A 104 4.45 6.42 -5.78
N GLY A 105 4.50 5.29 -5.08
CA GLY A 105 5.42 4.19 -5.35
C GLY A 105 6.82 4.40 -4.78
N VAL A 106 7.72 3.49 -5.15
CA VAL A 106 9.15 3.54 -4.83
C VAL A 106 9.96 3.45 -6.11
N SER A 107 11.13 4.07 -6.13
CA SER A 107 12.03 4.07 -7.29
C SER A 107 13.37 3.39 -7.04
N ASP A 108 13.63 2.98 -5.80
CA ASP A 108 14.87 2.33 -5.40
C ASP A 108 14.63 0.94 -4.80
N ILE A 109 15.65 0.10 -4.89
CA ILE A 109 15.65 -1.24 -4.29
C ILE A 109 16.26 -1.12 -2.88
N PRO A 110 15.57 -1.57 -1.82
CA PRO A 110 16.11 -1.58 -0.46
C PRO A 110 17.50 -2.27 -0.42
N ASN A 111 18.39 -1.78 0.44
CA ASN A 111 19.78 -2.27 0.63
C ASN A 111 20.82 -1.97 -0.46
N CYS A 112 20.45 -1.30 -1.55
CA CYS A 112 21.41 -0.85 -2.56
C CYS A 112 21.99 0.55 -2.20
N MET A 113 22.56 0.69 -1.00
CA MET A 113 22.91 2.01 -0.42
C MET A 113 24.12 2.68 -1.09
N ASN A 114 25.02 1.92 -1.73
CA ASN A 114 26.20 2.47 -2.39
C ASN A 114 26.00 2.59 -3.92
N PRO A 115 25.75 3.80 -4.46
CA PRO A 115 25.59 4.00 -5.91
C PRO A 115 26.89 3.79 -6.71
N ARG A 116 28.06 3.63 -6.06
CA ARG A 116 29.33 3.31 -6.73
C ARG A 116 29.59 1.81 -6.87
N ASP A 117 28.79 0.97 -6.23
CA ASP A 117 28.91 -0.48 -6.38
C ASP A 117 28.38 -0.91 -7.76
N PHE A 118 29.30 -1.43 -8.58
CA PHE A 118 29.04 -1.87 -9.94
C PHE A 118 28.04 -3.03 -9.98
N THR A 119 28.05 -3.90 -8.96
CA THR A 119 27.13 -5.04 -8.85
C THR A 119 25.70 -4.57 -8.53
N CYS A 120 25.58 -3.59 -7.63
CA CYS A 120 24.31 -2.94 -7.32
C CYS A 120 23.74 -2.17 -8.52
N LYS A 121 24.56 -1.52 -9.34
CA LYS A 121 24.13 -0.90 -10.60
C LYS A 121 23.63 -1.92 -11.62
N LEU A 122 24.35 -3.03 -11.80
CA LEU A 122 23.97 -4.09 -12.71
C LEU A 122 22.67 -4.77 -12.27
N MET A 123 22.54 -5.11 -10.98
CA MET A 123 21.30 -5.64 -10.41
C MET A 123 20.14 -4.66 -10.53
N ARG A 124 20.35 -3.36 -10.24
CA ARG A 124 19.35 -2.31 -10.50
C ARG A 124 18.94 -2.28 -11.96
N SER A 125 19.89 -2.39 -12.91
CA SER A 125 19.58 -2.36 -14.34
C SER A 125 18.79 -3.60 -14.79
N MET A 126 19.15 -4.79 -14.32
CA MET A 126 18.45 -6.04 -14.63
C MET A 126 17.05 -6.07 -14.02
N VAL A 127 16.91 -5.64 -12.77
CA VAL A 127 15.61 -5.48 -12.12
C VAL A 127 14.79 -4.43 -12.86
N LYS A 128 15.35 -3.26 -13.21
CA LYS A 128 14.63 -2.22 -13.97
C LYS A 128 14.19 -2.68 -15.37
N SER A 129 15.00 -3.45 -16.08
CA SER A 129 14.59 -3.98 -17.40
C SER A 129 13.51 -5.06 -17.29
N GLY A 130 13.44 -5.79 -16.17
CA GLY A 130 12.49 -6.88 -15.96
C GLY A 130 11.27 -6.54 -15.09
N VAL A 131 11.28 -5.42 -14.35
CA VAL A 131 10.26 -5.10 -13.33
C VAL A 131 8.87 -4.99 -13.92
N TYR A 132 8.79 -4.53 -15.16
CA TYR A 132 7.54 -4.34 -15.92
C TYR A 132 7.19 -5.52 -16.82
N SER A 133 7.90 -6.64 -16.72
CA SER A 133 7.48 -7.88 -17.38
C SER A 133 6.21 -8.44 -16.75
N ASP A 134 5.37 -9.07 -17.56
CA ASP A 134 4.13 -9.68 -17.07
C ASP A 134 4.41 -10.74 -15.99
N TYR A 135 5.51 -11.49 -16.09
CA TYR A 135 5.87 -12.47 -15.08
C TYR A 135 6.06 -11.84 -13.70
N VAL A 136 6.82 -10.74 -13.63
CA VAL A 136 7.15 -10.04 -12.38
C VAL A 136 5.95 -9.27 -11.85
N GLN A 137 5.23 -8.54 -12.70
CA GLN A 137 4.04 -7.78 -12.30
C GLN A 137 2.92 -8.67 -11.75
N ASN A 138 2.88 -9.96 -12.10
CA ASN A 138 1.89 -10.91 -11.58
C ASN A 138 2.36 -11.70 -10.35
N ARG A 139 3.60 -11.51 -9.88
CA ARG A 139 4.18 -12.36 -8.81
C ARG A 139 4.89 -11.60 -7.71
N ILE A 140 5.36 -10.39 -7.96
CA ILE A 140 6.13 -9.62 -7.00
C ILE A 140 5.34 -8.37 -6.60
N ILE A 141 5.04 -8.25 -5.31
CA ILE A 141 4.21 -7.17 -4.77
C ILE A 141 4.89 -5.81 -4.93
N GLN A 142 6.19 -5.74 -4.61
CA GLN A 142 6.98 -4.52 -4.67
C GLN A 142 7.07 -3.95 -6.09
N ALA A 143 7.08 -4.82 -7.10
CA ALA A 143 7.15 -4.41 -8.51
C ALA A 143 5.89 -3.67 -8.97
N GLN A 144 4.74 -4.00 -8.38
CA GLN A 144 3.44 -3.41 -8.74
C GLN A 144 3.27 -1.98 -8.22
N TYR A 145 4.11 -1.51 -7.29
CA TYR A 145 4.21 -0.09 -6.92
C TYR A 145 5.60 0.50 -7.17
N TYR A 146 6.40 -0.16 -8.03
CA TYR A 146 7.67 0.38 -8.49
C TYR A 146 7.47 1.39 -9.62
N ARG A 147 8.07 2.57 -9.47
CA ARG A 147 8.06 3.67 -10.45
C ARG A 147 9.48 4.02 -10.84
N ASP A 148 9.90 3.63 -12.04
CA ASP A 148 11.22 3.98 -12.55
C ASP A 148 11.22 5.40 -13.12
N PRO A 149 11.92 6.37 -12.49
CA PRO A 149 11.99 7.73 -13.02
C PRO A 149 12.70 7.81 -14.38
N ALA A 150 13.50 6.80 -14.74
CA ALA A 150 14.17 6.73 -16.04
C ALA A 150 13.30 6.09 -17.13
N ASN A 151 12.20 5.42 -16.78
CA ASN A 151 11.32 4.72 -17.71
C ASN A 151 9.84 4.95 -17.34
N GLU A 152 9.43 6.22 -17.31
CA GLU A 152 8.06 6.63 -17.01
C GLU A 152 7.05 6.02 -18.01
N LYS A 153 7.44 5.86 -19.29
CA LYS A 153 6.59 5.21 -20.30
C LYS A 153 6.31 3.76 -19.93
N GLY A 154 7.34 2.99 -19.58
CA GLY A 154 7.19 1.61 -19.14
C GLY A 154 6.36 1.51 -17.85
N TYR A 155 6.55 2.43 -16.91
CA TYR A 155 5.72 2.53 -15.73
C TYR A 155 4.24 2.69 -16.08
N LEU A 156 3.89 3.68 -16.90
CA LEU A 156 2.49 3.94 -17.25
C LEU A 156 1.89 2.77 -18.06
N GLU A 157 2.61 2.22 -19.04
CA GLU A 157 2.06 1.19 -19.93
C GLU A 157 1.99 -0.22 -19.33
N ARG A 158 2.86 -0.54 -18.36
CA ARG A 158 3.07 -1.93 -17.92
C ARG A 158 2.89 -2.15 -16.42
N ASN A 159 2.99 -1.12 -15.59
CA ASN A 159 2.66 -1.27 -14.18
C ASN A 159 1.14 -1.42 -14.03
N ARG A 160 0.70 -2.54 -13.47
CA ARG A 160 -0.71 -2.96 -13.46
C ARG A 160 -1.53 -2.42 -12.29
N PHE A 161 -0.89 -1.78 -11.32
CA PHE A 161 -1.54 -1.39 -10.07
C PHE A 161 -1.44 0.11 -9.83
N LEU A 162 -0.22 0.66 -9.72
CA LEU A 162 -0.04 2.01 -9.23
C LEU A 162 -0.53 3.10 -10.20
N PRO A 163 -0.32 3.01 -11.54
CA PRO A 163 -0.89 3.98 -12.47
C PRO A 163 -2.42 3.99 -12.51
N ASP A 164 -3.07 2.83 -12.38
CA ASP A 164 -4.54 2.70 -12.25
C ASP A 164 -5.00 3.42 -10.99
N LEU A 165 -4.44 3.03 -9.84
CA LEU A 165 -4.78 3.57 -8.53
C LEU A 165 -4.48 5.08 -8.40
N ASN A 166 -3.59 5.64 -9.21
CA ASN A 166 -3.28 7.07 -9.20
C ASN A 166 -4.02 7.87 -10.28
N ASN A 167 -4.93 7.26 -11.04
CA ASN A 167 -5.58 7.87 -12.21
C ASN A 167 -4.57 8.47 -13.21
N GLU A 168 -3.47 7.75 -13.48
CA GLU A 168 -2.41 8.18 -14.40
C GLU A 168 -2.64 7.68 -15.84
N ASN A 169 -3.41 6.60 -16.02
CA ASN A 169 -3.77 6.03 -17.33
C ASN A 169 -5.22 6.32 -17.77
N GLY A 170 -5.96 7.10 -16.99
CA GLY A 170 -7.38 7.37 -17.17
C GLY A 170 -7.99 7.89 -15.88
N GLN A 171 -9.13 8.58 -15.97
CA GLN A 171 -9.83 9.06 -14.79
C GLN A 171 -10.90 8.05 -14.37
N ASN A 172 -10.79 7.56 -13.13
CA ASN A 172 -11.85 6.81 -12.47
C ASN A 172 -12.54 7.72 -11.42
N ASP A 173 -13.70 8.26 -11.77
CA ASP A 173 -14.47 9.13 -10.87
C ASP A 173 -14.97 8.38 -9.63
N GLY A 174 -15.17 7.06 -9.73
CA GLY A 174 -15.53 6.21 -8.59
C GLY A 174 -14.42 6.16 -7.53
N TYR A 175 -13.16 6.05 -7.95
CA TYR A 175 -12.00 6.10 -7.04
C TYR A 175 -11.93 7.45 -6.33
N LYS A 176 -12.09 8.54 -7.09
CA LYS A 176 -12.11 9.90 -6.54
C LYS A 176 -13.23 10.07 -5.53
N HIS A 177 -14.44 9.68 -5.89
CA HIS A 177 -15.61 9.79 -5.02
C HIS A 177 -15.43 9.03 -3.70
N ARG A 178 -14.97 7.77 -3.76
CA ARG A 178 -14.76 6.97 -2.54
C ARG A 178 -13.60 7.47 -1.69
N LEU A 179 -12.50 7.94 -2.28
CA LEU A 179 -11.43 8.54 -1.49
C LEU A 179 -11.87 9.86 -0.84
N SER A 180 -12.67 10.66 -1.55
CA SER A 180 -13.23 11.91 -1.01
C SER A 180 -14.30 11.71 0.05
N SER A 181 -14.84 10.49 0.21
CA SER A 181 -15.81 10.18 1.27
C SER A 181 -15.17 9.90 2.63
N LEU A 182 -13.82 9.87 2.72
CA LEU A 182 -13.12 9.79 4.00
C LEU A 182 -13.33 11.07 4.79
N ASP A 183 -13.65 10.94 6.09
CA ASP A 183 -13.66 12.05 7.05
C ASP A 183 -12.26 12.67 7.14
N LYS A 184 -11.24 11.81 7.23
CA LYS A 184 -9.83 12.19 7.30
C LYS A 184 -8.93 11.17 6.60
N PHE A 185 -7.92 11.70 5.94
CA PHE A 185 -6.81 10.91 5.42
C PHE A 185 -5.49 11.45 6.00
N VAL A 186 -5.00 10.80 7.05
CA VAL A 186 -3.77 11.17 7.75
C VAL A 186 -2.60 10.40 7.17
N MET A 187 -1.59 11.13 6.69
CA MET A 187 -0.35 10.54 6.17
C MET A 187 0.81 10.89 7.08
N ILE A 188 1.49 9.88 7.62
CA ILE A 188 2.65 10.03 8.48
C ILE A 188 3.89 9.65 7.67
N ARG A 189 4.87 10.56 7.61
CA ARG A 189 6.19 10.31 7.00
C ARG A 189 7.23 10.30 8.09
N PHE A 190 8.09 9.27 8.09
CA PHE A 190 9.28 9.27 8.93
C PHE A 190 10.36 10.15 8.30
N SER A 191 10.87 11.14 9.05
CA SER A 191 11.87 12.10 8.56
C SER A 191 13.19 11.43 8.16
N GLU A 192 13.51 10.29 8.79
CA GLU A 192 14.75 9.54 8.61
C GLU A 192 14.53 8.19 7.91
N ASP A 193 13.47 8.09 7.09
CA ASP A 193 13.15 6.85 6.37
C ASP A 193 14.28 6.49 5.37
N VAL A 194 14.95 5.36 5.61
CA VAL A 194 15.98 4.81 4.73
C VAL A 194 15.44 3.76 3.75
N MET A 195 14.21 3.29 3.96
CA MET A 195 13.59 2.18 3.23
C MET A 195 12.75 2.68 2.06
N ILE A 196 11.96 3.72 2.25
CA ILE A 196 11.11 4.30 1.21
C ILE A 196 11.86 5.41 0.50
N LYS A 197 12.25 5.12 -0.75
CA LYS A 197 12.91 6.09 -1.60
C LYS A 197 12.12 6.37 -2.86
N PRO A 198 11.76 7.65 -3.11
CA PRO A 198 12.01 8.82 -2.24
C PRO A 198 10.97 8.98 -1.11
N GLY A 199 11.38 9.33 0.11
CA GLY A 199 10.49 9.42 1.28
C GLY A 199 9.31 10.41 1.16
N TYR A 200 9.34 11.33 0.19
CA TYR A 200 8.18 12.18 -0.10
C TYR A 200 6.98 11.42 -0.68
N THR A 201 7.16 10.18 -1.15
CA THR A 201 6.07 9.37 -1.73
C THR A 201 4.96 9.05 -0.74
N ALA A 202 5.23 9.22 0.56
CA ALA A 202 4.26 9.09 1.64
C ALA A 202 3.26 10.25 1.75
N VAL A 203 3.64 11.46 1.33
CA VAL A 203 2.83 12.68 1.62
C VAL A 203 2.61 13.58 0.41
N ARG A 204 3.36 13.39 -0.68
CA ARG A 204 3.28 14.26 -1.85
C ARG A 204 2.13 13.84 -2.76
N ARG A 205 1.20 14.77 -3.03
CA ARG A 205 0.06 14.64 -3.96
C ARG A 205 0.30 13.62 -5.07
N TRP A 206 -0.42 12.51 -5.07
CA TRP A 206 -0.30 11.41 -6.03
C TRP A 206 -1.52 11.30 -6.94
N LEU A 207 -2.72 11.47 -6.37
CA LEU A 207 -3.96 11.39 -7.13
C LEU A 207 -4.16 12.69 -7.90
N ARG A 208 -4.22 12.59 -9.23
CA ARG A 208 -4.52 13.75 -10.08
C ARG A 208 -5.93 14.26 -9.76
N HIS A 209 -6.07 15.57 -9.60
CA HIS A 209 -7.36 16.27 -9.43
C HIS A 209 -8.16 16.00 -8.15
N VAL A 210 -7.55 15.41 -7.11
CA VAL A 210 -8.04 15.56 -5.73
C VAL A 210 -7.31 16.72 -5.08
N ASP A 211 -8.06 17.61 -4.46
CA ASP A 211 -7.50 18.70 -3.68
C ASP A 211 -7.15 18.18 -2.29
N CYS A 212 -5.85 17.93 -2.07
CA CYS A 212 -5.35 17.46 -0.79
C CYS A 212 -5.21 18.58 0.25
N SER A 213 -5.49 19.85 -0.08
CA SER A 213 -5.35 20.96 0.88
C SER A 213 -6.43 20.97 1.97
N ARG A 214 -7.37 20.03 1.94
CA ARG A 214 -8.42 19.83 2.94
C ARG A 214 -8.15 18.69 3.92
N TYR A 215 -7.04 17.96 3.80
CA TYR A 215 -6.71 16.79 4.61
C TYR A 215 -5.44 17.00 5.44
#